data_AF-A0A955CHI1-F1
#
_entry.id   AF-A0A955CHI1-F1
#
_cell.length_a   1.000
_cell.length_b   1.000
_cell.length_c   1.000
_cell.angle_alpha   90.00
_cell.angle_beta   90.00
_cell.angle_gamma   90.00
#
_symmetry.space_group_name_H-M   'P 1'
#
loop_
_entity.id
_entity.type
_entity.pdbx_description
1 polymer ?
#
loop_
_entity_poly.entity_id
_entity_poly.type
_entity_poly.pdbx_seq_one_letter_code
_entity_poly.pdbx_strand_id
1 'polypeptide(L)'
;MPIEFVCPHCGEKSMVDERYAGTSGPCRNCRKTVTIPQLSTTRVASTPKDKSGVWAGLAVGCVVGLVFLFLVGGILVALLLPAVQAAREAARRNTCLNNTKQIALAMLNYETANGHLPPAYTVDEDGNPLHSWRVLILPYLGESGLYNQIDLTKPWDDPANAVLQNYVPPVYACPSHASSVSGSTDYVVITGPETAFPGSDTVRVRDISDGMSRTLMIVELSGQTAHWSAPQDITLDQFVGGSGQSSHPGGYNASFMDGHCQFFTSGMSPAELRAMATRAGND
;
A
#
# COMPACT_ATOMS: atom_id res chain seq x y z
N MET A 1 -53.68 66.65 -7.36
CA MET A 1 -53.32 66.95 -8.77
C MET A 1 -54.61 67.32 -9.52
N PRO A 2 -54.60 68.18 -10.55
CA PRO A 2 -55.85 68.47 -11.27
C PRO A 2 -56.32 67.25 -12.07
N ILE A 3 -57.61 66.94 -11.97
CA ILE A 3 -58.29 65.80 -12.61
C ILE A 3 -58.85 66.27 -13.97
N GLU A 4 -58.64 65.49 -15.02
CA GLU A 4 -59.33 65.72 -16.30
C GLU A 4 -60.80 65.31 -16.16
N PHE A 5 -61.71 66.28 -16.25
CA PHE A 5 -63.16 66.05 -16.22
C PHE A 5 -63.77 66.40 -17.59
N VAL A 6 -64.67 65.55 -18.08
CA VAL A 6 -65.39 65.77 -19.35
C VAL A 6 -66.86 65.98 -19.05
N CYS A 7 -67.40 67.13 -19.48
CA CYS A 7 -68.80 67.47 -19.25
C CYS A 7 -69.73 66.54 -20.04
N PRO A 8 -70.66 65.80 -19.39
CA PRO A 8 -71.54 64.84 -20.07
C PRO A 8 -72.55 65.50 -21.02
N HIS A 9 -72.83 66.79 -20.84
CA HIS A 9 -73.83 67.49 -21.66
C HIS A 9 -73.28 68.11 -22.95
N CYS A 10 -71.99 68.42 -23.03
CA CYS A 10 -71.41 69.12 -24.18
C CYS A 10 -70.03 68.61 -24.61
N GLY A 11 -69.44 67.65 -23.88
CA GLY A 11 -68.14 67.07 -24.20
C GLY A 11 -66.94 67.95 -23.86
N GLU A 12 -67.15 69.15 -23.29
CA GLU A 12 -66.06 70.05 -22.89
C GLU A 12 -65.14 69.39 -21.86
N LYS A 13 -63.83 69.43 -22.11
CA LYS A 13 -62.81 68.93 -21.21
C LYS A 13 -62.28 70.06 -20.34
N SER A 14 -62.26 69.87 -19.04
CA SER A 14 -61.71 70.84 -18.09
C SER A 14 -60.85 70.15 -17.06
N MET A 15 -59.71 70.75 -16.74
CA MET A 15 -58.88 70.33 -15.61
C MET A 15 -59.49 70.93 -14.34
N VAL A 16 -59.98 70.08 -13.45
CA VAL A 16 -60.57 70.51 -12.18
C VAL A 16 -59.69 70.10 -11.02
N ASP A 17 -59.47 71.01 -10.09
CA ASP A 17 -58.73 70.70 -8.86
C ASP A 17 -59.45 69.61 -8.06
N GLU A 18 -58.68 68.64 -7.54
CA GLU A 18 -59.17 67.53 -6.72
C GLU A 18 -60.09 67.97 -5.58
N ARG A 19 -59.89 69.17 -5.02
CA ARG A 19 -60.74 69.70 -3.92
C ARG A 19 -62.21 69.89 -4.30
N TYR A 20 -62.53 69.92 -5.60
CA TYR A 20 -63.91 70.05 -6.10
C TYR A 20 -64.54 68.69 -6.47
N ALA A 21 -63.83 67.58 -6.27
CA ALA A 21 -64.41 66.25 -6.43
C ALA A 21 -65.66 66.09 -5.55
N GLY A 22 -66.74 65.55 -6.11
CA GLY A 22 -68.07 65.40 -5.48
C GLY A 22 -68.92 66.65 -5.37
N THR A 23 -68.43 67.81 -5.81
CA THR A 23 -69.24 69.05 -5.84
C THR A 23 -69.92 69.24 -7.18
N SER A 24 -71.06 69.94 -7.18
CA SER A 24 -71.83 70.27 -8.38
C SER A 24 -71.72 71.76 -8.70
N GLY A 25 -71.53 72.08 -9.98
CA GLY A 25 -71.45 73.46 -10.45
C GLY A 25 -71.79 73.59 -11.94
N PRO A 26 -72.03 74.80 -12.45
CA PRO A 26 -72.35 75.00 -13.87
C PRO A 26 -71.11 74.75 -14.75
N CYS A 27 -71.29 73.99 -15.82
CA CYS A 27 -70.27 73.82 -16.85
C CYS A 27 -69.95 75.17 -17.51
N ARG A 28 -68.66 75.48 -17.70
CA ARG A 28 -68.22 76.76 -18.30
C ARG A 28 -68.74 76.98 -19.73
N ASN A 29 -68.95 75.91 -20.50
CA ASN A 29 -69.38 76.00 -21.89
C ASN A 29 -70.91 76.01 -22.03
N CYS A 30 -71.59 74.95 -21.58
CA CYS A 30 -73.04 74.82 -21.75
C CYS A 30 -73.91 75.34 -20.60
N ARG A 31 -73.30 75.82 -19.50
CA ARG A 31 -73.94 76.30 -18.25
C ARG A 31 -74.86 75.32 -17.52
N LYS A 32 -75.02 74.08 -18.00
CA LYS A 32 -75.74 73.03 -17.29
C LYS A 32 -74.93 72.56 -16.08
N THR A 33 -75.62 72.28 -14.97
CA THR A 33 -75.00 71.79 -13.73
C THR A 33 -74.42 70.40 -13.95
N VAL A 34 -73.14 70.23 -13.62
CA VAL A 34 -72.40 68.97 -13.67
C VAL A 34 -71.83 68.66 -12.29
N THR A 35 -71.80 67.38 -11.93
CA THR A 35 -71.22 66.90 -10.68
C THR A 35 -69.92 66.19 -10.98
N ILE A 36 -68.85 66.60 -10.30
CA ILE A 36 -67.52 66.00 -10.49
C ILE A 36 -67.47 64.68 -9.71
N PRO A 37 -67.07 63.55 -10.31
CA PRO A 37 -67.00 62.27 -9.60
C PRO A 37 -65.91 62.30 -8.52
N GLN A 38 -66.19 61.66 -7.38
CA GLN A 38 -65.20 61.41 -6.33
C GLN A 38 -64.20 60.36 -6.83
N LEU A 39 -62.90 60.69 -6.90
CA LEU A 39 -61.86 59.70 -7.15
C LEU A 39 -61.65 58.88 -5.87
N SER A 40 -62.20 57.67 -5.85
CA SER A 40 -61.85 56.67 -4.85
C SER A 40 -60.41 56.20 -5.09
N THR A 41 -59.45 56.75 -4.35
CA THR A 41 -58.08 56.19 -4.30
C THR A 41 -58.10 54.87 -3.56
N THR A 42 -58.49 53.79 -4.23
CA THR A 42 -58.29 52.43 -3.75
C THR A 42 -56.80 52.13 -3.85
N ARG A 43 -56.05 52.36 -2.77
CA ARG A 43 -54.62 52.05 -2.69
C ARG A 43 -54.49 50.52 -2.66
N VAL A 44 -54.09 49.91 -3.77
CA VAL A 44 -53.75 48.47 -3.81
C VAL A 44 -52.49 48.28 -2.97
N ALA A 45 -52.63 47.64 -1.81
CA ALA A 45 -51.51 47.26 -0.97
C ALA A 45 -50.70 46.16 -1.68
N SER A 46 -49.44 46.44 -2.04
CA SER A 46 -48.50 45.40 -2.46
C SER A 46 -48.04 44.62 -1.24
N THR A 47 -48.35 43.33 -1.17
CA THR A 47 -47.82 42.43 -0.15
C THR A 47 -46.30 42.27 -0.29
N PRO A 48 -45.52 42.31 0.81
CA PRO A 48 -44.09 42.07 0.76
C PRO A 48 -43.82 40.61 0.36
N LYS A 49 -43.01 40.41 -0.68
CA LYS A 49 -42.65 39.08 -1.20
C LYS A 49 -41.75 38.38 -0.17
N ASP A 50 -42.27 37.34 0.49
CA ASP A 50 -41.54 36.56 1.49
C ASP A 50 -40.33 35.85 0.84
N LYS A 51 -39.12 36.17 1.31
CA LYS A 51 -37.85 35.60 0.83
C LYS A 51 -37.40 34.38 1.62
N SER A 52 -38.14 33.97 2.67
CA SER A 52 -37.81 32.85 3.57
C SER A 52 -37.59 31.53 2.81
N GLY A 53 -38.42 31.23 1.82
CA GLY A 53 -38.32 30.00 1.01
C GLY A 53 -37.09 29.93 0.09
N VAL A 54 -36.54 31.07 -0.33
CA VAL A 54 -35.34 31.11 -1.20
C VAL A 54 -34.10 30.75 -0.40
N TRP A 55 -33.96 31.27 0.82
CA TRP A 55 -32.86 30.94 1.72
C TRP A 55 -32.91 29.49 2.21
N ALA A 56 -34.12 28.96 2.45
CA ALA A 56 -34.31 27.56 2.79
C ALA A 56 -33.91 26.62 1.62
N GLY A 57 -34.28 26.94 0.38
CA GLY A 57 -33.91 26.15 -0.80
C GLY A 57 -32.39 26.15 -1.08
N LEU A 58 -31.73 27.29 -0.92
CA LEU A 58 -30.26 27.40 -1.02
C LEU A 58 -29.55 26.60 0.08
N ALA A 59 -30.01 26.68 1.32
CA ALA A 59 -29.44 25.92 2.43
C ALA A 59 -29.58 24.40 2.21
N VAL A 60 -30.77 23.93 1.80
CA VAL A 60 -31.01 22.51 1.48
C VAL A 60 -30.16 22.06 0.29
N GLY A 61 -30.05 22.87 -0.77
CA GLY A 61 -29.20 22.56 -1.92
C GLY A 61 -27.72 22.44 -1.56
N CYS A 62 -27.20 23.34 -0.72
CA CYS A 62 -25.83 23.27 -0.22
C CYS A 62 -25.59 22.02 0.63
N VAL A 63 -26.51 21.68 1.54
CA VAL A 63 -26.40 20.47 2.38
C VAL A 63 -26.43 19.21 1.51
N VAL A 64 -27.38 19.10 0.58
CA VAL A 64 -27.46 17.95 -0.34
C VAL A 64 -26.20 17.83 -1.21
N GLY A 65 -25.71 18.96 -1.74
CA GLY A 65 -24.48 18.97 -2.54
C GLY A 65 -23.24 18.54 -1.75
N LEU A 66 -23.09 19.03 -0.51
CA LEU A 66 -22.01 18.61 0.38
C LEU A 66 -22.12 17.13 0.74
N VAL A 67 -23.32 16.64 1.07
CA VAL A 67 -23.56 15.23 1.36
C VAL A 67 -23.20 14.37 0.16
N PHE A 68 -23.63 14.74 -1.05
CA PHE A 68 -23.30 14.01 -2.27
C PHE A 68 -21.79 13.96 -2.52
N LEU A 69 -21.09 15.10 -2.34
CA LEU A 69 -19.63 15.17 -2.49
C LEU A 69 -18.91 14.23 -1.52
N PHE A 70 -19.31 14.21 -0.24
CA PHE A 70 -18.72 13.31 0.75
C PHE A 70 -19.07 11.85 0.50
N LEU A 71 -20.29 11.55 0.02
CA LEU A 71 -20.68 10.19 -0.33
C LEU A 71 -19.83 9.64 -1.49
N VAL A 72 -19.72 10.40 -2.59
CA VAL A 72 -18.91 9.98 -3.74
C VAL A 72 -17.44 9.93 -3.37
N GLY A 73 -16.92 10.95 -2.68
CA GLY A 73 -15.54 10.98 -2.21
C GLY A 73 -15.20 9.81 -1.28
N GLY A 74 -16.11 9.47 -0.36
CA GLY A 74 -15.97 8.32 0.54
C GLY A 74 -15.91 6.99 -0.22
N ILE A 75 -16.79 6.79 -1.21
CA ILE A 75 -16.77 5.59 -2.06
C ILE A 75 -15.45 5.48 -2.85
N LEU A 76 -14.99 6.58 -3.43
CA LEU A 76 -13.73 6.60 -4.18
C LEU A 76 -12.55 6.22 -3.28
N VAL A 77 -12.44 6.80 -2.09
CA VAL A 77 -11.38 6.46 -1.12
C VAL A 77 -11.49 4.99 -0.68
N ALA A 78 -12.70 4.51 -0.40
CA ALA A 78 -12.94 3.11 -0.01
C ALA A 78 -12.49 2.11 -1.09
N LEU A 79 -12.64 2.46 -2.37
CA LEU A 79 -12.17 1.64 -3.49
C LEU A 79 -10.66 1.77 -3.75
N LEU A 80 -10.08 2.95 -3.51
CA LEU A 80 -8.66 3.23 -3.77
C LEU A 80 -7.73 2.69 -2.68
N LEU A 81 -8.12 2.74 -1.40
CA LEU A 81 -7.29 2.26 -0.29
C LEU A 81 -6.81 0.80 -0.44
N PRO A 82 -7.69 -0.21 -0.69
CA PRO A 82 -7.23 -1.59 -0.86
C PRO A 82 -6.32 -1.74 -2.07
N ALA A 83 -6.57 -1.01 -3.16
CA ALA A 83 -5.73 -1.03 -4.35
C ALA A 83 -4.32 -0.49 -4.07
N VAL A 84 -4.20 0.63 -3.35
CA VAL A 84 -2.90 1.21 -2.96
C VAL A 84 -2.12 0.26 -2.05
N GLN A 85 -2.80 -0.42 -1.11
CA GLN A 85 -2.15 -1.39 -0.22
C GLN A 85 -1.65 -2.62 -0.98
N ALA A 86 -2.46 -3.17 -1.88
CA ALA A 86 -2.05 -4.29 -2.74
C ALA A 86 -0.85 -3.93 -3.64
N ALA A 87 -0.85 -2.72 -4.21
CA ALA A 87 0.28 -2.24 -5.01
C ALA A 87 1.57 -2.09 -4.18
N ARG A 88 1.47 -1.56 -2.95
CA ARG A 88 2.62 -1.45 -2.04
C ARG A 88 3.19 -2.82 -1.66
N GLU A 89 2.32 -3.80 -1.41
CA GLU A 89 2.77 -5.14 -1.08
C GLU A 89 3.42 -5.85 -2.27
N ALA A 90 2.86 -5.70 -3.47
CA ALA A 90 3.48 -6.22 -4.68
C ALA A 90 4.89 -5.62 -4.91
N ALA A 91 5.06 -4.32 -4.63
CA ALA A 91 6.37 -3.67 -4.70
C ALA A 91 7.35 -4.22 -3.65
N ARG A 92 6.93 -4.38 -2.38
CA ARG A 92 7.78 -4.99 -1.34
C ARG A 92 8.18 -6.42 -1.67
N ARG A 93 7.24 -7.23 -2.19
CA ARG A 93 7.53 -8.59 -2.67
C ARG A 93 8.56 -8.60 -3.79
N ASN A 94 8.48 -7.67 -4.74
CA ASN A 94 9.49 -7.56 -5.78
C ASN A 94 10.87 -7.21 -5.21
N THR A 95 10.93 -6.39 -4.15
CA THR A 95 12.17 -6.14 -3.42
C THR A 95 12.68 -7.42 -2.75
N CYS A 96 11.83 -8.18 -2.06
CA CYS A 96 12.26 -9.43 -1.40
C CYS A 96 12.72 -10.47 -2.43
N LEU A 97 12.06 -10.59 -3.59
CA LEU A 97 12.49 -11.43 -4.71
C LEU A 97 13.84 -10.98 -5.30
N ASN A 98 14.09 -9.67 -5.38
CA ASN A 98 15.37 -9.14 -5.83
C ASN A 98 16.49 -9.40 -4.82
N ASN A 99 16.21 -9.35 -3.51
CA ASN A 99 17.14 -9.78 -2.47
C ASN A 99 17.47 -11.27 -2.63
N THR A 100 16.46 -12.14 -2.77
CA THR A 100 16.67 -13.58 -3.06
C THR A 100 17.58 -13.79 -4.26
N LYS A 101 17.37 -13.03 -5.35
CA LYS A 101 18.21 -13.10 -6.55
C LYS A 101 19.66 -12.66 -6.30
N GLN A 102 19.87 -11.57 -5.57
CA GLN A 102 21.22 -11.12 -5.22
C GLN A 102 21.97 -12.16 -4.38
N ILE A 103 21.28 -12.76 -3.41
CA ILE A 103 21.88 -13.79 -2.55
C ILE A 103 22.18 -15.06 -3.36
N ALA A 104 21.26 -15.52 -4.21
CA ALA A 104 21.47 -16.69 -5.07
C ALA A 104 22.67 -16.48 -6.01
N LEU A 105 22.79 -15.30 -6.63
CA LEU A 105 23.94 -14.96 -7.46
C LEU A 105 25.25 -14.94 -6.64
N ALA A 106 25.23 -14.41 -5.42
CA ALA A 106 26.39 -14.42 -4.54
C ALA A 106 26.82 -15.83 -4.14
N MET A 107 25.87 -16.74 -3.86
CA MET A 107 26.15 -18.16 -3.63
C MET A 107 26.77 -18.85 -4.86
N LEU A 108 26.25 -18.58 -6.05
CA LEU A 108 26.81 -19.14 -7.29
C LEU A 108 28.20 -18.59 -7.61
N ASN A 109 28.46 -17.32 -7.32
CA ASN A 109 29.78 -16.74 -7.45
C ASN A 109 30.76 -17.34 -6.42
N TYR A 110 30.30 -17.57 -5.19
CA TYR A 110 31.07 -18.32 -4.18
C TYR A 110 31.41 -19.71 -4.71
N GLU A 111 30.44 -20.43 -5.27
CA GLU A 111 30.65 -21.76 -5.82
C GLU A 111 31.64 -21.77 -6.98
N THR A 112 31.53 -20.80 -7.89
CA THR A 112 32.48 -20.65 -9.01
C THR A 112 33.91 -20.43 -8.50
N ALA A 113 34.08 -19.68 -7.41
CA ALA A 113 35.39 -19.36 -6.85
C ALA A 113 35.99 -20.50 -6.00
N ASN A 114 35.16 -21.30 -5.31
CA ASN A 114 35.61 -22.31 -4.35
C ASN A 114 35.41 -23.76 -4.83
N GLY A 115 34.68 -23.98 -5.92
CA GLY A 115 34.36 -25.29 -6.49
C GLY A 115 33.31 -26.10 -5.73
N HIS A 116 32.62 -25.48 -4.76
CA HIS A 116 31.53 -26.04 -3.98
C HIS A 116 30.63 -24.93 -3.44
N LEU A 117 29.36 -25.23 -3.18
CA LEU A 117 28.45 -24.33 -2.47
C LEU A 117 29.00 -23.99 -1.08
N PRO A 118 28.70 -22.81 -0.52
CA PRO A 118 29.05 -22.54 0.87
C PRO A 118 28.40 -23.59 1.78
N PRO A 119 29.11 -24.11 2.79
CA PRO A 119 28.47 -24.96 3.80
C PRO A 119 27.40 -24.15 4.53
N ALA A 120 26.40 -24.80 5.12
CA ALA A 120 25.35 -24.12 5.88
C ALA A 120 25.95 -23.27 7.02
N TYR A 121 27.01 -23.79 7.64
CA TYR A 121 27.82 -23.09 8.61
C TYR A 121 29.26 -23.59 8.62
N THR A 122 30.19 -22.74 9.06
CA THR A 122 31.58 -23.14 9.35
C THR A 122 31.70 -23.76 10.73
N VAL A 123 32.78 -24.50 10.97
CA VAL A 123 33.11 -25.08 12.27
C VAL A 123 34.58 -24.83 12.61
N ASP A 124 34.92 -24.86 13.90
CA ASP A 124 36.31 -24.89 14.38
C ASP A 124 36.92 -26.30 14.28
N GLU A 125 38.16 -26.46 14.77
CA GLU A 125 38.87 -27.74 14.78
C GLU A 125 38.17 -28.83 15.63
N ASP A 126 37.40 -28.41 16.64
CA ASP A 126 36.63 -29.28 17.53
C ASP A 126 35.22 -29.60 16.97
N GLY A 127 34.85 -29.01 15.83
CA GLY A 127 33.55 -29.18 15.18
C GLY A 127 32.45 -28.26 15.72
N ASN A 128 32.78 -27.25 16.53
CA ASN A 128 31.79 -26.30 17.04
C ASN A 128 31.41 -25.30 15.93
N PRO A 129 30.11 -25.01 15.72
CA PRO A 129 29.67 -24.04 14.73
C PRO A 129 30.19 -22.61 14.97
N LEU A 130 30.67 -21.96 13.91
CA LEU A 130 31.23 -20.60 13.97
C LEU A 130 30.32 -19.57 13.30
N HIS A 131 30.14 -19.62 11.97
CA HIS A 131 29.38 -18.62 11.21
C HIS A 131 28.42 -19.27 10.22
N SER A 132 27.33 -18.58 9.92
CA SER A 132 26.44 -18.92 8.81
C SER A 132 27.11 -18.77 7.44
N TRP A 133 26.63 -19.53 6.45
CA TRP A 133 26.86 -19.29 5.01
C TRP A 133 26.70 -17.82 4.61
N ARG A 134 25.81 -17.07 5.27
CA ARG A 134 25.56 -15.64 5.03
C ARG A 134 26.81 -14.78 5.23
N VAL A 135 27.69 -15.15 6.14
CA VAL A 135 28.97 -14.47 6.36
C VAL A 135 29.93 -14.75 5.21
N LEU A 136 29.99 -16.01 4.74
CA LEU A 136 30.92 -16.46 3.71
C LEU A 136 30.68 -15.78 2.36
N ILE A 137 29.44 -15.42 2.05
CA ILE A 137 29.09 -14.83 0.76
C ILE A 137 29.19 -13.29 0.73
N LEU A 138 29.50 -12.62 1.86
CA LEU A 138 29.58 -11.16 1.93
C LEU A 138 30.47 -10.53 0.86
N PRO A 139 31.68 -11.06 0.53
CA PRO A 139 32.51 -10.50 -0.52
C PRO A 139 31.80 -10.47 -1.89
N TYR A 140 30.96 -11.47 -2.16
CA TYR A 140 30.20 -11.62 -3.41
C TYR A 140 28.92 -10.78 -3.43
N LEU A 141 28.51 -10.23 -2.28
CA LEU A 141 27.43 -9.24 -2.13
C LEU A 141 27.94 -7.80 -2.19
N GLY A 142 29.25 -7.58 -2.36
CA GLY A 142 29.87 -6.26 -2.29
C GLY A 142 30.21 -5.79 -0.87
N GLU A 143 30.02 -6.64 0.14
CA GLU A 143 30.25 -6.35 1.56
C GLU A 143 31.67 -6.79 2.02
N SER A 144 32.67 -6.67 1.14
CA SER A 144 34.07 -7.05 1.45
C SER A 144 34.65 -6.27 2.64
N GLY A 145 34.24 -5.01 2.80
CA GLY A 145 34.67 -4.17 3.93
C GLY A 145 34.18 -4.68 5.29
N LEU A 146 32.96 -5.21 5.34
CA LEU A 146 32.43 -5.89 6.53
C LEU A 146 33.15 -7.22 6.75
N TYR A 147 33.29 -8.02 5.69
CA TYR A 147 33.91 -9.35 5.76
C TYR A 147 35.33 -9.31 6.36
N ASN A 148 36.15 -8.35 5.94
CA ASN A 148 37.53 -8.21 6.41
C ASN A 148 37.66 -7.81 7.89
N GLN A 149 36.57 -7.42 8.56
CA GLN A 149 36.55 -7.10 9.99
C GLN A 149 36.15 -8.31 10.86
N ILE A 150 35.78 -9.43 10.25
CA ILE A 150 35.31 -10.63 10.96
C ILE A 150 36.50 -11.55 11.20
N ASP A 151 36.67 -11.96 12.45
CA ASP A 151 37.58 -13.05 12.82
C ASP A 151 36.86 -14.39 12.57
N LEU A 152 37.16 -15.01 11.43
CA LEU A 152 36.56 -16.28 11.01
C LEU A 152 36.96 -17.48 11.89
N THR A 153 37.96 -17.32 12.77
CA THR A 153 38.39 -18.38 13.70
C THR A 153 37.57 -18.40 14.99
N LYS A 154 36.67 -17.43 15.17
CA LYS A 154 35.86 -17.27 16.38
C LYS A 154 34.36 -17.30 16.07
N PRO A 155 33.51 -17.73 17.01
CA PRO A 155 32.07 -17.73 16.83
C PRO A 155 31.50 -16.36 16.41
N TRP A 156 30.35 -16.39 15.74
CA TRP A 156 29.63 -15.19 15.28
C TRP A 156 29.22 -14.22 16.41
N ASP A 157 29.07 -14.72 17.64
CA ASP A 157 28.67 -13.99 18.84
C ASP A 157 29.86 -13.69 19.78
N ASP A 158 31.09 -14.04 19.38
CA ASP A 158 32.29 -13.67 20.14
C ASP A 158 32.45 -12.13 20.19
N PRO A 159 32.90 -11.55 21.31
CA PRO A 159 33.16 -10.12 21.41
C PRO A 159 34.08 -9.54 20.33
N ALA A 160 35.01 -10.33 19.79
CA ALA A 160 35.86 -9.92 18.66
C ALA A 160 35.05 -9.69 17.37
N ASN A 161 33.90 -10.35 17.24
CA ASN A 161 32.98 -10.25 16.11
C ASN A 161 31.77 -9.35 16.40
N ALA A 162 31.86 -8.45 17.38
CA ALA A 162 30.77 -7.52 17.74
C ALA A 162 30.26 -6.66 16.56
N VAL A 163 31.04 -6.49 15.49
CA VAL A 163 30.58 -5.83 14.26
C VAL A 163 29.32 -6.49 13.66
N LEU A 164 29.20 -7.81 13.77
CA LEU A 164 28.07 -8.59 13.24
C LEU A 164 26.75 -8.23 13.93
N GLN A 165 26.80 -7.85 15.21
CA GLN A 165 25.63 -7.46 16.00
C GLN A 165 25.15 -6.04 15.69
N ASN A 166 26.06 -5.20 15.19
CA ASN A 166 25.81 -3.77 14.97
C ASN A 166 25.40 -3.45 13.52
N TYR A 167 25.67 -4.35 12.58
CA TYR A 167 25.35 -4.16 11.18
C TYR A 167 24.72 -5.41 10.58
N VAL A 168 23.55 -5.22 9.97
CA VAL A 168 22.81 -6.25 9.26
C VAL A 168 22.77 -5.84 7.80
N PRO A 169 23.38 -6.62 6.88
CA PRO A 169 23.26 -6.35 5.47
C PRO A 169 21.78 -6.26 5.06
N PRO A 170 21.31 -5.16 4.43
CA PRO A 170 19.89 -4.98 4.11
C PRO A 170 19.31 -6.07 3.20
N VAL A 171 20.17 -6.75 2.44
CA VAL A 171 19.79 -7.88 1.57
C VAL A 171 19.21 -9.06 2.36
N TYR A 172 19.55 -9.20 3.65
CA TYR A 172 19.05 -10.30 4.50
C TYR A 172 17.70 -10.01 5.19
N ALA A 173 17.14 -8.82 4.99
CA ALA A 173 15.85 -8.43 5.56
C ALA A 173 14.79 -8.26 4.46
N CYS A 174 13.61 -8.84 4.67
CA CYS A 174 12.46 -8.59 3.80
C CYS A 174 11.68 -7.36 4.29
N PRO A 175 11.49 -6.31 3.47
CA PRO A 175 10.71 -5.12 3.85
C PRO A 175 9.24 -5.37 4.21
N SER A 176 8.68 -6.56 3.92
CA SER A 176 7.34 -6.94 4.36
C SER A 176 7.32 -7.51 5.79
N HIS A 177 8.47 -7.93 6.34
CA HIS A 177 8.58 -8.41 7.71
C HIS A 177 8.99 -7.29 8.65
N ALA A 178 8.09 -6.93 9.57
CA ALA A 178 8.44 -6.07 10.71
C ALA A 178 9.01 -6.93 11.84
N SER A 179 10.26 -7.37 11.71
CA SER A 179 10.88 -8.20 12.75
C SER A 179 11.02 -7.41 14.05
N SER A 180 10.64 -8.05 15.17
CA SER A 180 10.84 -7.53 16.52
C SER A 180 12.26 -7.81 17.05
N VAL A 181 13.03 -8.66 16.35
CA VAL A 181 14.37 -9.08 16.73
C VAL A 181 15.38 -8.37 15.83
N SER A 182 16.17 -7.46 16.43
CA SER A 182 17.28 -6.81 15.72
C SER A 182 18.26 -7.87 15.22
N GLY A 183 18.65 -7.81 13.95
CA GLY A 183 19.60 -8.76 13.37
C GLY A 183 19.01 -10.05 12.83
N SER A 184 17.70 -10.25 12.89
CA SER A 184 17.07 -11.42 12.25
C SER A 184 17.21 -11.42 10.73
N THR A 185 17.26 -12.60 10.13
CA THR A 185 17.23 -12.80 8.69
C THR A 185 15.92 -13.46 8.25
N ASP A 186 15.44 -13.11 7.05
CA ASP A 186 14.27 -13.73 6.42
C ASP A 186 14.64 -14.76 5.36
N TYR A 187 15.90 -14.83 4.95
CA TYR A 187 16.35 -15.72 3.89
C TYR A 187 17.12 -16.87 4.52
N VAL A 188 16.67 -18.11 4.31
CA VAL A 188 17.27 -19.32 4.88
C VAL A 188 17.59 -20.35 3.81
N VAL A 189 18.58 -21.19 4.10
CA VAL A 189 18.76 -22.46 3.38
C VAL A 189 18.00 -23.56 4.11
N ILE A 190 17.69 -24.64 3.40
CA ILE A 190 17.12 -25.84 4.02
C ILE A 190 18.26 -26.80 4.31
N THR A 191 18.42 -27.14 5.59
CA THR A 191 19.52 -27.98 6.07
C THR A 191 19.09 -29.43 6.25
N GLY A 192 20.01 -30.35 5.97
CA GLY A 192 19.81 -31.78 6.16
C GLY A 192 20.71 -32.62 5.25
N PRO A 193 20.99 -33.88 5.62
CA PRO A 193 21.98 -34.71 4.91
C PRO A 193 21.66 -34.94 3.42
N GLU A 194 20.38 -34.93 3.06
CA GLU A 194 19.88 -35.12 1.70
C GLU A 194 19.71 -33.81 0.91
N THR A 195 19.93 -32.67 1.55
CA THR A 195 19.80 -31.34 0.94
C THR A 195 21.12 -30.91 0.30
N ALA A 196 21.12 -29.79 -0.40
CA ALA A 196 22.36 -29.16 -0.84
C ALA A 196 23.18 -28.52 0.28
N PHE A 197 22.62 -28.43 1.50
CA PHE A 197 23.25 -27.82 2.68
C PHE A 197 23.26 -28.81 3.86
N PRO A 198 24.12 -29.84 3.82
CA PRO A 198 24.17 -30.91 4.83
C PRO A 198 24.69 -30.51 6.22
N GLY A 199 24.95 -29.22 6.47
CA GLY A 199 25.54 -28.71 7.70
C GLY A 199 26.88 -28.06 7.43
N SER A 200 27.93 -28.53 8.10
CA SER A 200 29.31 -28.07 7.89
C SER A 200 29.99 -28.65 6.64
N ASP A 201 29.45 -29.73 6.10
CA ASP A 201 29.91 -30.32 4.83
C ASP A 201 29.53 -29.45 3.62
N THR A 202 30.30 -29.61 2.54
CA THR A 202 30.09 -28.85 1.29
C THR A 202 29.59 -29.76 0.18
N VAL A 203 28.80 -29.18 -0.73
CA VAL A 203 28.22 -29.89 -1.88
C VAL A 203 28.69 -29.21 -3.15
N ARG A 204 29.11 -29.98 -4.15
CA ARG A 204 29.42 -29.43 -5.47
C ARG A 204 28.15 -29.39 -6.29
N VAL A 205 28.01 -28.38 -7.16
CA VAL A 205 26.83 -28.25 -8.03
C VAL A 205 26.61 -29.50 -8.89
N ARG A 206 27.68 -30.15 -9.35
CA ARG A 206 27.62 -31.42 -10.11
C ARG A 206 27.02 -32.60 -9.34
N ASP A 207 26.98 -32.52 -8.00
CA ASP A 207 26.46 -33.58 -7.13
C ASP A 207 24.94 -33.42 -6.90
N ILE A 208 24.31 -32.43 -7.55
CA ILE A 208 22.87 -32.18 -7.56
C ILE A 208 22.25 -32.89 -8.76
N SER A 209 21.71 -34.09 -8.53
CA SER A 209 21.20 -34.97 -9.60
C SER A 209 19.75 -34.68 -10.01
N ASP A 210 18.95 -34.07 -9.13
CA ASP A 210 17.52 -33.80 -9.39
C ASP A 210 17.28 -32.64 -10.38
N GLY A 211 18.37 -31.99 -10.79
CA GLY A 211 18.38 -30.86 -11.71
C GLY A 211 18.39 -29.52 -10.99
N MET A 212 19.30 -28.63 -11.41
CA MET A 212 19.51 -27.34 -10.74
C MET A 212 18.28 -26.43 -10.74
N SER A 213 17.42 -26.52 -11.75
CA SER A 213 16.18 -25.75 -11.85
C SER A 213 15.01 -26.35 -11.05
N ARG A 214 15.23 -27.44 -10.32
CA ARG A 214 14.21 -28.14 -9.51
C ARG A 214 14.58 -28.22 -8.04
N THR A 215 15.86 -28.13 -7.72
CA THR A 215 16.37 -28.07 -6.35
C THR A 215 16.40 -26.63 -5.83
N LEU A 216 15.76 -26.40 -4.69
CA LEU A 216 15.74 -25.13 -3.96
C LEU A 216 17.12 -24.81 -3.38
N MET A 217 17.49 -23.53 -3.46
CA MET A 217 18.70 -22.98 -2.86
C MET A 217 18.37 -22.19 -1.59
N ILE A 218 17.54 -21.16 -1.71
CA ILE A 218 17.22 -20.24 -0.61
C ILE A 218 15.72 -20.02 -0.61
N VAL A 219 15.13 -20.04 0.59
CA VAL A 219 13.71 -19.74 0.81
C VAL A 219 13.58 -18.52 1.71
N GLU A 220 12.66 -17.63 1.36
CA GLU A 220 12.25 -16.53 2.22
C GLU A 220 11.20 -17.02 3.22
N LEU A 221 11.56 -17.09 4.50
CA LEU A 221 10.71 -17.45 5.62
C LEU A 221 10.84 -16.41 6.74
N SER A 222 9.72 -15.78 7.07
CA SER A 222 9.56 -14.97 8.27
C SER A 222 9.40 -15.83 9.54
N GLY A 223 9.66 -15.21 10.69
CA GLY A 223 9.57 -15.85 12.00
C GLY A 223 10.81 -16.62 12.42
N GLN A 224 11.89 -16.55 11.65
CA GLN A 224 13.20 -17.01 12.10
C GLN A 224 13.74 -16.03 13.14
N THR A 225 13.98 -16.52 14.35
CA THR A 225 14.55 -15.70 15.44
C THR A 225 16.07 -15.68 15.40
N ALA A 226 16.68 -16.40 14.47
CA ALA A 226 18.13 -16.50 14.33
C ALA A 226 18.70 -15.19 13.82
N HIS A 227 19.78 -14.74 14.46
CA HIS A 227 20.60 -13.65 13.95
C HIS A 227 21.21 -14.03 12.60
N TRP A 228 21.34 -13.11 11.66
CA TRP A 228 21.78 -13.39 10.28
C TRP A 228 23.16 -14.07 10.19
N SER A 229 24.07 -13.79 11.13
CA SER A 229 25.39 -14.42 11.15
C SER A 229 25.43 -15.74 11.93
N ALA A 230 24.37 -16.07 12.67
CA ALA A 230 24.32 -17.29 13.48
C ALA A 230 24.19 -18.54 12.60
N PRO A 231 24.85 -19.66 12.95
CA PRO A 231 24.83 -20.91 12.21
C PRO A 231 23.50 -21.69 12.41
N GLN A 232 22.38 -21.01 12.17
CA GLN A 232 21.04 -21.54 12.35
C GLN A 232 20.20 -21.24 11.11
N ASP A 233 19.61 -22.31 10.58
CA ASP A 233 18.75 -22.31 9.40
C ASP A 233 17.63 -23.35 9.63
N ILE A 234 16.67 -23.43 8.72
CA ILE A 234 15.54 -24.36 8.85
C ILE A 234 15.96 -25.78 8.47
N THR A 235 15.52 -26.79 9.22
CA THR A 235 15.77 -28.19 8.83
C THR A 235 14.76 -28.66 7.78
N LEU A 236 15.12 -29.69 7.01
CA LEU A 236 14.23 -30.29 6.01
C LEU A 236 12.86 -30.68 6.61
N ASP A 237 12.85 -31.34 7.77
CA ASP A 237 11.61 -31.78 8.40
C ASP A 237 10.79 -30.62 8.96
N GLN A 238 11.45 -29.55 9.43
CA GLN A 238 10.76 -28.30 9.81
C GLN A 238 10.11 -27.65 8.59
N PHE A 239 10.84 -27.52 7.49
CA PHE A 239 10.33 -26.91 6.26
C PHE A 239 9.15 -27.69 5.68
N VAL A 240 9.31 -29.01 5.52
CA VAL A 240 8.25 -29.92 5.02
C VAL A 240 7.05 -29.97 5.97
N GLY A 241 7.30 -29.84 7.28
CA GLY A 241 6.26 -29.75 8.31
C GLY A 241 5.50 -28.40 8.33
N GLY A 242 5.84 -27.46 7.45
CA GLY A 242 5.20 -26.14 7.37
C GLY A 242 5.71 -25.14 8.42
N SER A 243 6.90 -25.35 8.95
CA SER A 243 7.57 -24.37 9.82
C SER A 243 8.13 -23.24 8.96
N GLY A 244 8.00 -22.00 9.43
CA GLY A 244 8.32 -20.81 8.66
C GLY A 244 7.11 -20.32 7.86
N GLN A 245 6.75 -19.06 8.06
CA GLN A 245 5.67 -18.41 7.31
C GLN A 245 6.28 -17.41 6.37
N SER A 246 5.65 -17.13 5.24
CA SER A 246 6.03 -15.96 4.44
C SER A 246 5.40 -14.70 5.03
N SER A 247 6.09 -13.56 4.95
CA SER A 247 5.45 -12.26 5.20
C SER A 247 4.55 -11.83 4.04
N HIS A 248 4.59 -12.54 2.91
CA HIS A 248 3.77 -12.28 1.75
C HIS A 248 2.49 -13.13 1.74
N PRO A 249 1.32 -12.53 1.41
CA PRO A 249 0.09 -13.29 1.25
C PRO A 249 0.20 -14.35 0.13
N GLY A 250 -0.21 -15.58 0.44
CA GLY A 250 -0.37 -16.65 -0.55
C GLY A 250 0.89 -17.47 -0.86
N GLY A 251 2.02 -17.25 -0.18
CA GLY A 251 3.22 -18.09 -0.28
C GLY A 251 4.53 -17.30 -0.19
N TYR A 252 5.65 -17.91 -0.59
CA TYR A 252 7.02 -17.40 -0.31
C TYR A 252 7.86 -17.25 -1.58
N ASN A 253 8.83 -16.33 -1.55
CA ASN A 253 9.87 -16.28 -2.58
C ASN A 253 10.91 -17.36 -2.31
N ALA A 254 11.38 -18.02 -3.36
CA ALA A 254 12.55 -18.87 -3.26
C ALA A 254 13.38 -18.83 -4.54
N SER A 255 14.64 -19.22 -4.39
CA SER A 255 15.58 -19.44 -5.49
C SER A 255 15.90 -20.91 -5.63
N PHE A 256 16.39 -21.25 -6.81
CA PHE A 256 16.85 -22.58 -7.16
C PHE A 256 18.35 -22.58 -7.45
N MET A 257 18.90 -23.78 -7.58
CA MET A 257 20.33 -23.99 -7.78
C MET A 257 20.88 -23.42 -9.08
N ASP A 258 20.05 -23.14 -10.09
CA ASP A 258 20.43 -22.43 -11.32
C ASP A 258 20.36 -20.89 -11.20
N GLY A 259 19.97 -20.36 -10.03
CA GLY A 259 19.83 -18.94 -9.76
C GLY A 259 18.51 -18.32 -10.21
N HIS A 260 17.57 -19.08 -10.79
CA HIS A 260 16.24 -18.55 -11.02
C HIS A 260 15.50 -18.37 -9.70
N CYS A 261 14.63 -17.36 -9.63
CA CYS A 261 13.84 -17.04 -8.44
C CYS A 261 12.38 -16.92 -8.83
N GLN A 262 11.50 -17.47 -8.01
CA GLN A 262 10.07 -17.37 -8.22
C GLN A 262 9.31 -17.29 -6.90
N PHE A 263 8.09 -16.78 -6.99
CA PHE A 263 7.13 -16.82 -5.90
C PHE A 263 6.35 -18.13 -5.97
N PHE A 264 6.37 -18.90 -4.89
CA PHE A 264 5.62 -20.13 -4.74
C PHE A 264 4.28 -19.88 -4.08
N THR A 265 3.26 -20.56 -4.56
CA THR A 265 1.96 -20.58 -3.86
C THR A 265 2.03 -21.51 -2.65
N SER A 266 1.50 -21.06 -1.53
CA SER A 266 1.23 -21.90 -0.37
C SER A 266 0.30 -23.07 -0.74
N GLY A 267 0.50 -24.24 -0.13
CA GLY A 267 -0.37 -25.40 -0.33
C GLY A 267 0.22 -26.55 -1.14
N MET A 268 1.53 -26.52 -1.44
CA MET A 268 2.25 -27.71 -1.93
C MET A 268 2.21 -28.82 -0.88
N SER A 269 2.13 -30.07 -1.36
CA SER A 269 2.15 -31.24 -0.50
C SER A 269 3.53 -31.42 0.14
N PRO A 270 3.62 -32.08 1.32
CA PRO A 270 4.90 -32.39 1.96
C PRO A 270 5.87 -33.16 1.05
N ALA A 271 5.35 -34.02 0.17
CA ALA A 271 6.16 -34.76 -0.79
C ALA A 271 6.79 -33.84 -1.84
N GLU A 272 6.01 -32.91 -2.43
CA GLU A 272 6.52 -31.92 -3.39
C GLU A 272 7.58 -31.01 -2.75
N LEU A 273 7.33 -30.52 -1.53
CA LEU A 273 8.31 -29.70 -0.80
C LEU A 273 9.61 -30.45 -0.54
N ARG A 274 9.52 -31.74 -0.18
CA ARG A 274 10.69 -32.57 0.09
C ARG A 274 11.50 -32.80 -1.19
N ALA A 275 10.85 -33.20 -2.28
CA ALA A 275 11.51 -33.43 -3.57
C ALA A 275 12.23 -32.18 -4.10
N MET A 276 11.68 -31.00 -3.84
CA MET A 276 12.32 -29.74 -4.21
C MET A 276 13.47 -29.32 -3.28
N ALA A 277 13.48 -29.78 -2.03
CA ALA A 277 14.51 -29.42 -1.03
C ALA A 277 15.70 -30.40 -1.01
N THR A 278 15.56 -31.59 -1.61
CA THR A 278 16.64 -32.58 -1.71
C THR A 278 17.50 -32.39 -2.96
N ARG A 279 18.75 -32.83 -2.90
CA ARG A 279 19.71 -32.77 -4.03
C ARG A 279 19.70 -34.04 -4.91
N ALA A 280 19.20 -35.15 -4.35
CA ALA A 280 19.18 -36.48 -4.96
C ALA A 280 17.97 -37.32 -4.49
N GLY A 281 16.79 -36.74 -4.48
CA GLY A 281 15.52 -37.33 -4.03
C GLY A 281 15.00 -38.45 -4.93
N ASN A 282 15.44 -38.54 -6.20
CA ASN A 282 15.01 -39.56 -7.17
C ASN A 282 13.48 -39.63 -7.44
N ASP A 283 12.75 -38.52 -7.33
CA ASP A 283 11.31 -38.42 -7.59
C ASP A 283 10.96 -37.74 -8.93
#